data_AF-A0A8T1NWL8-F1
#
_entry.id   AF-A0A8T1NWL8-F1
#
_cell.length_a   1.000
_cell.length_b   1.000
_cell.length_c   1.000
_cell.angle_alpha   90.00
_cell.angle_beta   90.00
_cell.angle_gamma   90.00
#
_symmetry.space_group_name_H-M   'P 1'
#
loop_
_entity.id
_entity.type
_entity.pdbx_description
1 polymer ?
#
loop_
_entity_poly.entity_id
_entity_poly.type
_entity_poly.pdbx_seq_one_letter_code
_entity_poly.pdbx_strand_id
1 'polypeptide(L)'
;MRATDNQGSFLNRISIRRNQVVSMDGNHEQELQDLELFQKQVADRFSDLLSSSSEDGADALLSVSWLRKLVDVFLCCDADFKAVLVVGRDPSQISKPPLDRLVPEYLDRVVKALDVCNAVSHGVEAVRHYQKLAEIAVSAFEQRPIFDGQVRRAKKALNSLMLTLEEQEGSNLKSAERTWSFGRRTANITDRALPGRVHSLSWNMAKGWSAAKQIQAMSANLVMPRGAESSGLASPVYIMSTVMVFVMWALVAAIPCQERNGLPTYFPWPRQQGWAQSMVALQEKISEEWKKKREKPRLAGLLEETQRLERLGQSLIEFAESFQFPTGAEGFEEVVAQVAELAETCKKMEEGLVPLQQQIREVFHTLVRSRTEILHVLDQGGKVSAPPM
;
A
#
# COMPACT_ATOMS: atom_id res chain seq x y z
N MET A 1 31.80 91.21 15.19
CA MET A 1 32.02 89.87 14.60
C MET A 1 31.14 88.87 15.35
N ARG A 2 30.44 88.02 14.60
CA ARG A 2 29.41 87.07 15.04
C ARG A 2 29.95 85.94 15.94
N ALA A 3 29.14 85.51 16.90
CA ALA A 3 28.88 84.09 17.19
C ALA A 3 27.57 83.97 17.99
N THR A 4 26.48 83.74 17.27
CA THR A 4 25.19 83.25 17.75
C THR A 4 25.25 81.73 17.90
N ASP A 5 24.55 81.22 18.91
CA ASP A 5 23.74 80.00 18.97
C ASP A 5 24.31 78.68 18.40
N ASN A 6 24.21 77.63 19.21
CA ASN A 6 23.07 76.69 19.16
C ASN A 6 23.53 75.30 19.63
N GLN A 7 23.04 74.85 20.78
CA GLN A 7 23.16 73.46 21.20
C GLN A 7 22.29 72.61 20.26
N GLY A 8 22.93 71.93 19.31
CA GLY A 8 22.29 70.99 18.41
C GLY A 8 21.78 69.76 19.17
N SER A 9 20.47 69.71 19.41
CA SER A 9 19.72 68.50 19.72
C SER A 9 19.80 67.54 18.53
N PHE A 10 20.59 66.48 18.67
CA PHE A 10 20.89 65.50 17.61
C PHE A 10 19.92 64.30 17.56
N LEU A 11 18.74 64.35 18.18
CA LEU A 11 17.86 63.17 18.29
C LEU A 11 16.39 63.42 17.93
N ASN A 12 16.09 64.25 16.93
CA ASN A 12 14.70 64.42 16.49
C ASN A 12 14.50 64.44 14.96
N ARG A 13 15.19 63.53 14.25
CA ARG A 13 14.95 63.35 12.80
C ARG A 13 15.06 61.91 12.29
N ILE A 14 14.56 60.95 13.07
CA ILE A 14 14.21 59.61 12.55
C ILE A 14 12.78 59.29 12.97
N SER A 15 11.84 60.03 12.40
CA SER A 15 10.42 59.68 12.37
C SER A 15 9.99 59.71 10.92
N ILE A 16 9.10 58.79 10.54
CA ILE A 16 8.58 58.49 9.19
C ILE A 16 9.34 57.36 8.49
N ARG A 17 9.06 56.12 8.92
CA ARG A 17 8.81 54.89 8.10
C ARG A 17 8.73 53.65 9.02
N ARG A 18 7.85 53.65 10.04
CA ARG A 18 7.66 52.48 10.91
C ARG A 18 6.28 51.84 10.91
N ASN A 19 5.33 52.30 10.10
CA ASN A 19 4.01 51.67 10.02
C ASN A 19 3.69 51.27 8.57
N GLN A 20 4.23 50.12 8.16
CA GLN A 20 3.68 49.36 7.02
C GLN A 20 4.01 47.86 7.15
N VAL A 21 3.85 47.28 8.35
CA VAL A 21 3.87 45.82 8.56
C VAL A 21 2.85 45.48 9.65
N VAL A 22 1.56 45.54 9.32
CA VAL A 22 0.48 45.01 10.19
C VAL A 22 -0.62 44.33 9.34
N SER A 23 -0.27 43.77 8.17
CA SER A 23 -1.27 43.12 7.30
C SER A 23 -0.79 41.80 6.67
N MET A 24 0.21 41.14 7.29
CA MET A 24 0.69 39.82 6.87
C MET A 24 0.64 38.74 7.98
N ASP A 25 0.46 39.10 9.25
CA ASP A 25 0.49 38.13 10.36
C ASP A 25 -0.73 37.18 10.38
N GLY A 26 -1.92 37.67 10.04
CA GLY A 26 -3.14 36.84 10.07
C GLY A 26 -3.16 35.71 9.03
N ASN A 27 -2.43 35.86 7.92
CA ASN A 27 -2.30 34.76 6.96
C ASN A 27 -1.37 33.68 7.53
N HIS A 28 -0.17 34.06 8.00
CA HIS A 28 0.84 33.13 8.50
C HIS A 28 0.38 32.29 9.70
N GLU A 29 -0.36 32.88 10.65
CA GLU A 29 -0.94 32.17 11.78
C GLU A 29 -1.97 31.11 11.35
N GLN A 30 -2.84 31.45 10.38
CA GLN A 30 -3.78 30.49 9.79
C GLN A 30 -3.03 29.34 9.09
N GLU A 31 -1.95 29.65 8.36
CA GLU A 31 -1.15 28.61 7.71
C GLU A 31 -0.58 27.63 8.75
N LEU A 32 0.04 28.14 9.81
CA LEU A 32 0.59 27.30 10.87
C LEU A 32 -0.50 26.43 11.52
N GLN A 33 -1.68 26.99 11.76
CA GLN A 33 -2.82 26.25 12.31
C GLN A 33 -3.27 25.12 11.36
N ASP A 34 -3.39 25.37 10.06
CA ASP A 34 -3.75 24.34 9.07
C ASP A 34 -2.71 23.20 9.05
N LEU A 35 -1.41 23.55 9.16
CA LEU A 35 -0.32 22.57 9.19
C LEU A 35 -0.32 21.69 10.44
N GLU A 36 -0.63 22.28 11.60
CA GLU A 36 -0.76 21.55 12.87
C GLU A 36 -1.99 20.65 12.86
N LEU A 37 -3.12 21.13 12.33
CA LEU A 37 -4.34 20.34 12.17
C LEU A 37 -4.11 19.14 11.26
N PHE A 38 -3.45 19.32 10.12
CA PHE A 38 -3.11 18.22 9.23
C PHE A 38 -2.24 17.16 9.91
N GLN A 39 -1.17 17.59 10.60
CA GLN A 39 -0.31 16.67 11.36
C GLN A 39 -1.08 15.89 12.42
N LYS A 40 -1.97 16.58 13.16
CA LYS A 40 -2.82 15.96 14.17
C LYS A 40 -3.78 14.94 13.55
N GLN A 41 -4.45 15.29 12.45
CA GLN A 41 -5.37 14.39 11.75
C GLN A 41 -4.65 13.12 11.26
N VAL A 42 -3.44 13.26 10.71
CA VAL A 42 -2.61 12.10 10.32
C VAL A 42 -2.30 11.24 11.56
N ALA A 43 -1.88 11.87 12.67
CA ALA A 43 -1.58 11.16 13.92
C ALA A 43 -2.79 10.37 14.43
N ASP A 44 -3.95 11.02 14.54
CA ASP A 44 -5.19 10.47 15.08
C ASP A 44 -5.65 9.30 14.22
N ARG A 45 -5.68 9.45 12.88
CA ARG A 45 -6.09 8.39 11.95
C ARG A 45 -5.22 7.14 12.04
N PHE A 46 -3.90 7.29 12.13
CA PHE A 46 -3.00 6.13 12.29
C PHE A 46 -3.04 5.54 13.70
N SER A 47 -3.31 6.35 14.73
CA SER A 47 -3.56 5.87 16.09
C SER A 47 -4.83 5.01 16.16
N ASP A 48 -5.90 5.44 15.51
CA ASP A 48 -7.15 4.68 15.41
C ASP A 48 -6.94 3.38 14.63
N LEU A 49 -6.21 3.43 13.52
CA LEU A 49 -5.87 2.24 12.73
C LEU A 49 -5.04 1.23 13.55
N LEU A 50 -4.04 1.70 14.31
CA LEU A 50 -3.23 0.87 15.19
C LEU A 50 -4.08 0.26 16.32
N SER A 51 -4.95 1.04 16.93
CA SER A 51 -5.83 0.59 18.02
C SER A 51 -6.85 -0.45 17.55
N SER A 52 -7.29 -0.37 16.29
CA SER A 52 -8.18 -1.37 15.68
C SER A 52 -7.48 -2.68 15.33
N SER A 53 -6.15 -2.73 15.29
CA SER A 53 -5.36 -3.93 14.98
C SER A 53 -5.27 -4.89 16.18
N SER A 54 -6.36 -5.59 16.48
CA SER A 54 -6.40 -6.67 17.49
C SER A 54 -5.96 -8.00 16.88
N GLU A 55 -5.17 -8.82 17.58
CA GLU A 55 -4.67 -10.11 17.02
C GLU A 55 -5.77 -11.16 16.80
N ASP A 56 -6.89 -11.10 17.55
CA ASP A 56 -7.95 -12.11 17.53
C ASP A 56 -9.31 -11.61 16.96
N GLY A 57 -9.35 -10.38 16.41
CA GLY A 57 -10.59 -9.74 15.96
C GLY A 57 -10.84 -9.80 14.45
N ALA A 58 -12.05 -9.39 14.03
CA ALA A 58 -12.41 -9.22 12.62
C ALA A 58 -11.58 -8.16 11.87
N ASP A 59 -10.80 -7.35 12.60
CA ASP A 59 -9.88 -6.33 12.10
C ASP A 59 -8.40 -6.68 12.40
N ALA A 60 -8.07 -7.97 12.34
CA ALA A 60 -6.70 -8.43 12.50
C ALA A 60 -5.73 -7.70 11.55
N LEU A 61 -4.49 -7.50 12.00
CA LEU A 61 -3.49 -6.77 11.23
C LEU A 61 -3.31 -7.43 9.84
N LEU A 62 -3.38 -6.62 8.77
CA LEU A 62 -3.34 -7.07 7.37
C LEU A 62 -4.48 -8.02 6.95
N SER A 63 -5.61 -8.03 7.66
CA SER A 63 -6.87 -8.57 7.13
C SER A 63 -7.43 -7.69 6.02
N VAL A 64 -8.38 -8.23 5.24
CA VAL A 64 -9.05 -7.47 4.18
C VAL A 64 -9.74 -6.23 4.78
N SER A 65 -10.43 -6.34 5.90
CA SER A 65 -11.07 -5.23 6.61
C SER A 65 -10.06 -4.17 7.06
N TRP A 66 -8.92 -4.58 7.61
CA TRP A 66 -7.85 -3.67 8.02
C TRP A 66 -7.24 -2.92 6.82
N LEU A 67 -6.98 -3.60 5.70
CA LEU A 67 -6.48 -2.96 4.48
C LEU A 67 -7.45 -1.93 3.93
N ARG A 68 -8.75 -2.19 3.99
CA ARG A 68 -9.78 -1.21 3.59
C ARG A 68 -9.69 0.06 4.44
N LYS A 69 -9.58 -0.09 5.76
CA LYS A 69 -9.38 1.06 6.68
C LYS A 69 -8.07 1.81 6.39
N LEU A 70 -6.98 1.10 6.10
CA LEU A 70 -5.71 1.72 5.72
C LEU A 70 -5.86 2.57 4.45
N VAL A 71 -6.57 2.06 3.44
CA VAL A 71 -6.83 2.78 2.19
C VAL A 71 -7.74 4.00 2.44
N ASP A 72 -8.74 3.87 3.30
CA ASP A 72 -9.60 5.00 3.68
C ASP A 72 -8.82 6.10 4.41
N VAL A 73 -7.91 5.72 5.33
CA VAL A 73 -6.98 6.66 5.98
C VAL A 73 -6.13 7.39 4.94
N PHE A 74 -5.60 6.68 3.94
CA PHE A 74 -4.83 7.30 2.86
C PHE A 74 -5.65 8.33 2.07
N LEU A 75 -6.86 7.98 1.64
CA LEU A 75 -7.74 8.87 0.88
C LEU A 75 -8.09 10.13 1.67
N CYS A 76 -8.34 9.99 2.97
CA CYS A 76 -8.59 11.12 3.85
C CYS A 76 -7.34 12.01 3.99
N CYS A 77 -6.16 11.42 4.21
CA CYS A 77 -4.91 12.16 4.28
C CYS A 77 -4.60 12.90 2.96
N ASP A 78 -4.90 12.31 1.79
CA ASP A 78 -4.74 12.99 0.49
C ASP A 78 -5.66 14.19 0.34
N ALA A 79 -6.92 14.08 0.81
CA ALA A 79 -7.88 15.17 0.79
C ALA A 79 -7.42 16.34 1.69
N ASP A 80 -7.03 16.04 2.94
CA ASP A 80 -6.53 17.03 3.89
C ASP A 80 -5.22 17.67 3.38
N PHE A 81 -4.32 16.87 2.81
CA PHE A 81 -3.07 17.36 2.19
C PHE A 81 -3.33 18.33 1.04
N LYS A 82 -4.28 18.04 0.15
CA LYS A 82 -4.62 18.94 -0.95
C LYS A 82 -5.22 20.25 -0.46
N ALA A 83 -6.03 20.21 0.58
CA ALA A 83 -6.55 21.43 1.20
C ALA A 83 -5.39 22.32 1.68
N VAL A 84 -4.36 21.73 2.31
CA VAL A 84 -3.18 22.47 2.78
C VAL A 84 -2.30 22.97 1.63
N LEU A 85 -2.08 22.15 0.59
CA LEU A 85 -1.12 22.45 -0.47
C LEU A 85 -1.68 23.37 -1.57
N VAL A 86 -2.94 23.19 -1.95
CA VAL A 86 -3.53 23.76 -3.18
C VAL A 86 -4.62 24.78 -2.88
N VAL A 87 -5.44 24.56 -1.86
CA VAL A 87 -6.63 25.38 -1.62
C VAL A 87 -6.25 26.70 -0.92
N GLY A 88 -6.61 27.82 -1.54
CA GLY A 88 -6.44 29.15 -0.92
C GLY A 88 -5.00 29.68 -0.87
N ARG A 89 -4.06 29.06 -1.61
CA ARG A 89 -2.65 29.45 -1.63
C ARG A 89 -2.24 30.11 -2.95
N ASP A 90 -1.28 31.02 -2.88
CA ASP A 90 -0.68 31.65 -4.05
C ASP A 90 0.11 30.61 -4.88
N PRO A 91 -0.27 30.36 -6.15
CA PRO A 91 0.43 29.42 -7.03
C PRO A 91 1.92 29.71 -7.18
N SER A 92 2.39 30.93 -6.96
CA SER A 92 3.82 31.26 -7.06
C SER A 92 4.67 30.58 -5.97
N GLN A 93 4.08 30.17 -4.84
CA GLN A 93 4.80 29.59 -3.71
C GLN A 93 5.29 28.17 -4.00
N ILE A 94 4.51 27.38 -4.76
CA ILE A 94 4.85 25.98 -5.06
C ILE A 94 6.10 25.85 -5.94
N SER A 95 6.45 26.93 -6.66
CA SER A 95 7.64 27.03 -7.52
C SER A 95 8.86 27.60 -6.80
N LYS A 96 8.76 27.93 -5.50
CA LYS A 96 9.88 28.48 -4.71
C LYS A 96 10.58 27.38 -3.90
N PRO A 97 11.87 27.55 -3.57
CA PRO A 97 12.57 26.65 -2.67
C PRO A 97 11.89 26.56 -1.29
N PRO A 98 11.81 25.36 -0.67
CA PRO A 98 12.28 24.06 -1.15
C PRO A 98 11.25 23.24 -1.96
N LEU A 99 10.07 23.81 -2.26
CA LEU A 99 8.97 23.10 -2.92
C LEU A 99 9.24 22.81 -4.40
N ASP A 100 10.03 23.65 -5.05
CA ASP A 100 10.55 23.46 -6.41
C ASP A 100 11.23 22.10 -6.61
N ARG A 101 11.82 21.53 -5.55
CA ARG A 101 12.38 20.17 -5.52
C ARG A 101 11.40 19.15 -4.96
N LEU A 102 10.78 19.42 -3.81
CA LEU A 102 9.98 18.43 -3.08
C LEU A 102 8.71 18.02 -3.84
N VAL A 103 8.07 18.95 -4.56
CA VAL A 103 6.84 18.67 -5.30
C VAL A 103 7.11 17.77 -6.51
N PRO A 104 8.12 18.02 -7.37
CA PRO A 104 8.50 17.06 -8.41
C PRO A 104 8.85 15.66 -7.88
N GLU A 105 9.56 15.57 -6.76
CA GLU A 105 9.85 14.27 -6.13
C GLU A 105 8.57 13.57 -5.64
N TYR A 106 7.62 14.31 -5.06
CA TYR A 106 6.31 13.78 -4.72
C TYR A 106 5.55 13.28 -5.95
N LEU A 107 5.53 14.04 -7.04
CA LEU A 107 4.86 13.64 -8.29
C LEU A 107 5.49 12.39 -8.93
N ASP A 108 6.81 12.23 -8.82
CA ASP A 108 7.51 11.02 -9.22
C ASP A 108 7.10 9.80 -8.36
N ARG A 109 6.93 9.99 -7.03
CA ARG A 109 6.36 8.96 -6.13
C ARG A 109 4.91 8.63 -6.49
N VAL A 110 4.10 9.61 -6.88
CA VAL A 110 2.72 9.39 -7.35
C VAL A 110 2.71 8.42 -8.54
N VAL A 111 3.59 8.61 -9.53
CA VAL A 111 3.66 7.72 -10.70
C VAL A 111 3.99 6.28 -10.28
N LYS A 112 4.96 6.10 -9.37
CA LYS A 112 5.30 4.78 -8.83
C LYS A 112 4.15 4.17 -8.03
N ALA A 113 3.42 4.98 -7.25
CA ALA A 113 2.24 4.54 -6.51
C ALA A 113 1.12 4.06 -7.46
N LEU A 114 0.94 4.70 -8.62
CA LEU A 114 -0.01 4.25 -9.65
C LEU A 114 0.37 2.87 -10.20
N ASP A 115 1.67 2.64 -10.46
CA ASP A 115 2.16 1.31 -10.87
C ASP A 115 1.91 0.24 -9.80
N VAL A 116 2.12 0.60 -8.52
CA VAL A 116 1.83 -0.28 -7.39
C VAL A 116 0.33 -0.57 -7.28
N CYS A 117 -0.56 0.41 -7.43
CA CYS A 117 -2.01 0.19 -7.42
C CYS A 117 -2.46 -0.81 -8.49
N ASN A 118 -1.88 -0.74 -9.69
CA ASN A 118 -2.15 -1.71 -10.76
C ASN A 118 -1.69 -3.12 -10.38
N ALA A 119 -0.47 -3.24 -9.85
CA ALA A 119 0.06 -4.53 -9.41
C ALA A 119 -0.75 -5.14 -8.27
N VAL A 120 -1.10 -4.35 -7.25
CA VAL A 120 -1.95 -4.76 -6.14
C VAL A 120 -3.34 -5.16 -6.64
N SER A 121 -3.92 -4.43 -7.59
CA SER A 121 -5.21 -4.79 -8.20
C SER A 121 -5.17 -6.15 -8.90
N HIS A 122 -4.06 -6.52 -9.53
CA HIS A 122 -3.84 -7.85 -10.09
C HIS A 122 -3.62 -8.91 -9.00
N GLY A 123 -2.89 -8.56 -7.94
CA GLY A 123 -2.70 -9.41 -6.78
C GLY A 123 -4.02 -9.76 -6.08
N VAL A 124 -4.96 -8.80 -5.96
CA VAL A 124 -6.32 -9.05 -5.45
C VAL A 124 -7.06 -10.07 -6.31
N GLU A 125 -6.90 -10.04 -7.63
CA GLU A 125 -7.53 -11.05 -8.51
C GLU A 125 -6.90 -12.44 -8.33
N ALA A 126 -5.59 -12.51 -8.05
CA ALA A 126 -4.96 -13.78 -7.68
C ALA A 126 -5.50 -14.31 -6.33
N VAL A 127 -5.68 -13.44 -5.34
CA VAL A 127 -6.28 -13.80 -4.04
C VAL A 127 -7.72 -14.30 -4.22
N ARG A 128 -8.51 -13.68 -5.11
CA ARG A 128 -9.84 -14.17 -5.50
C ARG A 128 -9.79 -15.56 -6.15
N HIS A 129 -8.73 -15.86 -6.89
CA HIS A 129 -8.54 -17.19 -7.45
C HIS A 129 -8.28 -18.24 -6.35
N TYR A 130 -7.49 -17.89 -5.33
CA TYR A 130 -7.24 -18.75 -4.16
C TYR A 130 -8.55 -19.10 -3.44
N GLN A 131 -9.37 -18.07 -3.18
CA GLN A 131 -10.71 -18.25 -2.59
C GLN A 131 -11.55 -19.26 -3.37
N LYS A 132 -11.63 -19.13 -4.72
CA LYS A 132 -12.41 -20.05 -5.55
C LYS A 132 -11.93 -21.50 -5.48
N LEU A 133 -10.62 -21.73 -5.36
CA LEU A 133 -10.07 -23.08 -5.18
C LEU A 133 -10.43 -23.66 -3.81
N ALA A 134 -10.38 -22.84 -2.76
CA ALA A 134 -10.80 -23.23 -1.41
C ALA A 134 -12.31 -23.55 -1.35
N GLU A 135 -13.18 -22.77 -2.01
CA GLU A 135 -14.62 -23.04 -2.11
C GLU A 135 -14.95 -24.39 -2.74
N ILE A 136 -14.16 -24.82 -3.73
CA ILE A 136 -14.32 -26.16 -4.32
C ILE A 136 -14.03 -27.25 -3.28
N ALA A 137 -13.04 -27.04 -2.40
CA ALA A 137 -12.74 -27.97 -1.31
C ALA A 137 -13.85 -27.97 -0.24
N VAL A 138 -14.31 -26.80 0.18
CA VAL A 138 -15.44 -26.64 1.12
C VAL A 138 -16.67 -27.38 0.59
N SER A 139 -17.10 -27.09 -0.64
CA SER A 139 -18.29 -27.72 -1.24
C SER A 139 -18.19 -29.24 -1.42
N ALA A 140 -16.98 -29.80 -1.46
CA ALA A 140 -16.75 -31.24 -1.51
C ALA A 140 -16.85 -31.87 -0.11
N PHE A 141 -16.27 -31.25 0.91
CA PHE A 141 -16.30 -31.75 2.29
C PHE A 141 -17.66 -31.58 2.98
N GLU A 142 -18.46 -30.58 2.60
CA GLU A 142 -19.80 -30.37 3.15
C GLU A 142 -20.82 -31.43 2.69
N GLN A 143 -20.54 -32.17 1.62
CA GLN A 143 -21.43 -33.22 1.15
C GLN A 143 -21.44 -34.41 2.12
N ARG A 144 -22.63 -34.73 2.64
CA ARG A 144 -22.84 -35.85 3.57
C ARG A 144 -23.61 -36.99 2.91
N PRO A 145 -23.20 -38.26 3.11
CA PRO A 145 -21.95 -38.69 3.76
C PRO A 145 -20.72 -38.45 2.87
N ILE A 146 -19.55 -38.29 3.49
CA ILE A 146 -18.28 -38.09 2.76
C ILE A 146 -17.85 -39.43 2.17
N PHE A 147 -17.66 -39.45 0.85
CA PHE A 147 -17.10 -40.58 0.12
C PHE A 147 -15.72 -40.25 -0.43
N ASP A 148 -14.95 -41.30 -0.78
CA ASP A 148 -13.62 -41.19 -1.39
C ASP A 148 -13.57 -40.23 -2.60
N GLY A 149 -14.63 -40.20 -3.42
CA GLY A 149 -14.73 -39.26 -4.54
C GLY A 149 -14.71 -37.78 -4.12
N GLN A 150 -15.34 -37.44 -3.00
CA GLN A 150 -15.36 -36.06 -2.47
C GLN A 150 -14.00 -35.69 -1.88
N VAL A 151 -13.39 -36.60 -1.13
CA VAL A 151 -12.05 -36.41 -0.56
C VAL A 151 -11.02 -36.19 -1.67
N ARG A 152 -11.06 -36.99 -2.75
CA ARG A 152 -10.19 -36.79 -3.92
C ARG A 152 -10.42 -35.45 -4.62
N ARG A 153 -11.68 -35.01 -4.75
CA ARG A 153 -12.03 -33.71 -5.33
C ARG A 153 -11.48 -32.56 -4.48
N ALA A 154 -11.70 -32.60 -3.17
CA ALA A 154 -11.19 -31.60 -2.24
C ALA A 154 -9.66 -31.55 -2.28
N LYS A 155 -9.00 -32.71 -2.17
CA LYS A 155 -7.54 -32.83 -2.27
C LYS A 155 -6.99 -32.21 -3.55
N LYS A 156 -7.63 -32.48 -4.70
CA LYS A 156 -7.20 -31.89 -5.98
C LYS A 156 -7.30 -30.37 -5.98
N ALA A 157 -8.37 -29.80 -5.42
CA ALA A 157 -8.55 -28.36 -5.33
C ALA A 157 -7.53 -27.71 -4.38
N LEU A 158 -7.29 -28.33 -3.21
CA LEU A 158 -6.31 -27.86 -2.23
C LEU A 158 -4.87 -27.96 -2.76
N ASN A 159 -4.51 -29.03 -3.47
CA ASN A 159 -3.20 -29.13 -4.14
C ASN A 159 -3.02 -28.06 -5.21
N SER A 160 -4.08 -27.75 -5.97
CA SER A 160 -4.06 -26.64 -6.93
C SER A 160 -3.87 -25.30 -6.22
N LEU A 161 -4.51 -25.10 -5.06
CA LEU A 161 -4.34 -23.90 -4.24
C LEU A 161 -2.88 -23.75 -3.79
N MET A 162 -2.29 -24.80 -3.20
CA MET A 162 -0.89 -24.78 -2.74
C MET A 162 0.08 -24.47 -3.89
N LEU A 163 -0.11 -25.12 -5.05
CA LEU A 163 0.71 -24.86 -6.24
C LEU A 163 0.61 -23.39 -6.70
N THR A 164 -0.60 -22.81 -6.72
CA THR A 164 -0.77 -21.41 -7.15
C THR A 164 -0.16 -20.42 -6.16
N LEU A 165 -0.14 -20.74 -4.87
CA LEU A 165 0.57 -19.94 -3.86
C LEU A 165 2.09 -20.04 -4.07
N GLU A 166 2.63 -21.23 -4.32
CA GLU A 166 4.05 -21.47 -4.63
C GLU A 166 4.54 -20.74 -5.89
N GLU A 167 3.77 -20.77 -6.98
CA GLU A 167 4.17 -20.17 -8.27
C GLU A 167 4.42 -18.65 -8.16
N GLN A 168 3.74 -17.97 -7.24
CA GLN A 168 3.98 -16.55 -7.00
C GLN A 168 5.28 -16.26 -6.26
N GLU A 169 5.71 -17.13 -5.35
CA GLU A 169 7.01 -17.01 -4.69
C GLU A 169 8.16 -17.44 -5.62
N GLY A 170 7.90 -18.45 -6.45
CA GLY A 170 8.85 -19.14 -7.31
C GLY A 170 9.38 -18.34 -8.50
N SER A 171 8.88 -17.13 -8.78
CA SER A 171 9.49 -16.29 -9.84
C SER A 171 10.94 -15.84 -9.54
N ASN A 172 11.45 -16.19 -8.35
CA ASN A 172 12.85 -16.07 -7.93
C ASN A 172 13.79 -17.16 -8.46
N LEU A 173 13.27 -18.32 -8.87
CA LEU A 173 14.08 -19.41 -9.41
C LEU A 173 14.04 -19.35 -10.92
N LYS A 174 15.03 -18.68 -11.53
CA LYS A 174 15.46 -18.73 -12.95
C LYS A 174 14.56 -19.56 -13.90
N SER A 175 13.29 -19.19 -14.06
CA SER A 175 12.47 -19.75 -15.13
C SER A 175 12.81 -18.93 -16.36
N ALA A 176 13.87 -19.38 -17.03
CA ALA A 176 14.12 -19.04 -18.42
C ALA A 176 13.02 -19.71 -19.27
N GLU A 177 11.76 -19.32 -19.09
CA GLU A 177 10.73 -19.57 -20.09
C GLU A 177 11.05 -18.65 -21.27
N ARG A 178 11.86 -19.22 -22.17
CA ARG A 178 11.99 -18.80 -23.55
C ARG A 178 10.58 -18.79 -24.13
N THR A 179 10.02 -17.60 -24.26
CA THR A 179 8.79 -17.36 -25.02
C THR A 179 9.08 -17.79 -26.46
N TRP A 180 8.71 -19.01 -26.83
CA TRP A 180 8.68 -19.45 -28.22
C TRP A 180 7.39 -18.92 -28.85
N SER A 181 7.52 -17.83 -29.60
CA SER A 181 6.48 -17.32 -30.48
C SER A 181 6.45 -18.10 -31.79
N PHE A 182 5.25 -18.50 -32.21
CA PHE A 182 4.81 -18.73 -33.59
C PHE A 182 5.76 -19.46 -34.57
N GLY A 183 5.45 -20.73 -34.85
CA GLY A 183 5.96 -21.48 -36.02
C GLY A 183 4.97 -22.56 -36.46
N ARG A 184 4.62 -22.59 -37.76
CA ARG A 184 3.58 -23.44 -38.36
C ARG A 184 3.86 -24.96 -38.27
N ARG A 185 2.75 -25.70 -38.08
CA ARG A 185 2.41 -27.09 -38.48
C ARG A 185 3.52 -27.96 -39.10
N THR A 186 3.72 -29.14 -38.51
CA THR A 186 3.46 -30.45 -39.17
C THR A 186 3.28 -31.54 -38.11
N ALA A 187 2.38 -32.48 -38.41
CA ALA A 187 1.93 -33.55 -37.55
C ALA A 187 3.04 -34.54 -37.16
N ASN A 188 2.98 -35.06 -35.94
CA ASN A 188 2.90 -36.51 -35.71
C ASN A 188 2.31 -36.81 -34.33
N ILE A 189 1.31 -37.68 -34.38
CA ILE A 189 0.60 -38.28 -33.27
C ILE A 189 1.53 -39.31 -32.61
N THR A 190 1.75 -39.17 -31.31
CA THR A 190 1.68 -40.19 -30.24
C THR A 190 2.51 -39.70 -29.05
N ASP A 191 1.89 -39.01 -28.10
CA ASP A 191 2.04 -39.40 -26.70
C ASP A 191 1.01 -38.69 -25.82
N ARG A 192 0.56 -39.43 -24.81
CA ARG A 192 -0.59 -39.16 -23.95
C ARG A 192 -0.63 -37.71 -23.45
N ALA A 193 -1.70 -37.00 -23.83
CA ALA A 193 -2.07 -35.71 -23.27
C ALA A 193 -2.26 -35.83 -21.74
N LEU A 194 -1.38 -35.17 -21.00
CA LEU A 194 -1.55 -34.89 -19.57
C LEU A 194 -2.72 -33.90 -19.42
N PRO A 195 -3.78 -34.21 -18.66
CA PRO A 195 -4.91 -33.31 -18.53
C PRO A 195 -4.61 -32.26 -17.45
N GLY A 196 -4.52 -30.99 -17.85
CA GLY A 196 -4.57 -29.86 -16.91
C GLY A 196 -3.34 -28.97 -16.87
N ARG A 197 -2.88 -28.47 -18.04
CA ARG A 197 -2.05 -27.27 -18.06
C ARG A 197 -2.94 -26.09 -17.65
N VAL A 198 -3.03 -25.85 -16.35
CA VAL A 198 -3.66 -24.68 -15.75
C VAL A 198 -3.11 -23.45 -16.47
N HIS A 199 -4.02 -22.62 -16.97
CA HIS A 199 -3.64 -21.35 -17.56
C HIS A 199 -2.90 -20.57 -16.47
N SER A 200 -1.57 -20.48 -16.61
CA SER A 200 -0.76 -19.47 -15.96
C SER A 200 -1.52 -18.16 -16.09
N LEU A 201 -1.98 -17.62 -14.96
CA LEU A 201 -2.42 -16.23 -14.87
C LEU A 201 -1.18 -15.41 -15.19
N SER A 202 -0.91 -15.21 -16.47
CA SER A 202 0.26 -14.50 -16.93
C SER A 202 0.13 -13.08 -16.42
N TRP A 203 0.91 -12.75 -15.40
CA TRP A 203 1.03 -11.37 -14.95
C TRP A 203 1.50 -10.54 -16.13
N ASN A 204 0.67 -9.57 -16.54
CA ASN A 204 0.95 -8.72 -17.71
C ASN A 204 2.03 -7.66 -17.42
N MET A 205 2.76 -7.76 -16.32
CA MET A 205 3.86 -6.84 -16.00
C MET A 205 5.14 -7.27 -16.70
N ALA A 206 5.93 -6.28 -17.14
CA ALA A 206 7.18 -6.53 -17.83
C ALA A 206 8.12 -7.39 -16.98
N LYS A 207 8.89 -8.29 -17.62
CA LYS A 207 9.80 -9.25 -16.96
C LYS A 207 10.86 -8.61 -16.03
N GLY A 208 11.05 -7.29 -16.04
CA GLY A 208 11.97 -6.56 -15.15
C GLY A 208 11.31 -5.77 -14.01
N TRP A 209 9.97 -5.71 -13.96
CA TRP A 209 9.24 -4.96 -12.93
C TRP A 209 9.24 -5.72 -11.59
N SER A 210 9.22 -4.98 -10.48
CA SER A 210 9.05 -5.54 -9.15
C SER A 210 8.49 -4.49 -8.20
N ALA A 211 7.46 -4.85 -7.42
CA ALA A 211 6.88 -3.95 -6.43
C ALA A 211 7.91 -3.52 -5.38
N ALA A 212 8.74 -4.45 -4.90
CA ALA A 212 9.80 -4.14 -3.94
C ALA A 212 10.77 -3.07 -4.45
N LYS A 213 11.14 -3.10 -5.75
CA LYS A 213 11.97 -2.05 -6.36
C LYS A 213 11.24 -0.72 -6.45
N GLN A 214 9.93 -0.73 -6.75
CA GLN A 214 9.12 0.49 -6.76
C GLN A 214 9.06 1.11 -5.37
N ILE A 215 8.77 0.32 -4.33
CA ILE A 215 8.77 0.80 -2.94
C ILE A 215 10.15 1.35 -2.55
N GLN A 216 11.23 0.64 -2.87
CA GLN A 216 12.59 1.12 -2.61
C GLN A 216 12.84 2.46 -3.31
N ALA A 217 12.46 2.59 -4.58
CA ALA A 217 12.62 3.84 -5.34
C ALA A 217 11.73 4.97 -4.82
N MET A 218 10.54 4.69 -4.28
CA MET A 218 9.70 5.70 -3.64
C MET A 218 10.29 6.19 -2.31
N SER A 219 10.88 5.28 -1.54
CA SER A 219 11.56 5.61 -0.27
C SER A 219 12.92 6.29 -0.47
N ALA A 220 13.52 6.14 -1.67
CA ALA A 220 14.76 6.81 -2.00
C ALA A 220 14.57 8.33 -1.92
N ASN A 221 15.54 9.00 -1.30
CA ASN A 221 15.54 10.45 -1.08
C ASN A 221 14.35 10.99 -0.25
N LEU A 222 13.59 10.12 0.43
CA LEU A 222 12.56 10.57 1.37
C LEU A 222 13.23 11.02 2.68
N VAL A 223 13.70 12.27 2.68
CA VAL A 223 14.42 12.87 3.80
C VAL A 223 13.57 13.97 4.42
N MET A 224 13.46 13.95 5.75
CA MET A 224 12.77 15.00 6.49
C MET A 224 13.44 16.35 6.24
N PRO A 225 12.69 17.41 5.87
CA PRO A 225 13.24 18.75 5.73
C PRO A 225 13.90 19.23 7.03
N ARG A 226 15.06 19.90 6.95
CA ARG A 226 15.86 20.35 8.11
C ARG A 226 16.25 21.82 7.98
N GLY A 227 16.41 22.50 9.12
CA GLY A 227 16.90 23.88 9.16
C GLY A 227 15.88 24.87 8.56
N ALA A 228 16.30 25.74 7.65
CA ALA A 228 15.40 26.71 7.02
C ALA A 228 14.26 26.05 6.21
N GLU A 229 14.47 24.81 5.73
CA GLU A 229 13.49 24.05 4.95
C GLU A 229 12.41 23.36 5.81
N SER A 230 12.54 23.32 7.13
CA SER A 230 11.57 22.62 8.01
C SER A 230 10.31 23.44 8.31
N SER A 231 10.24 24.69 7.84
CA SER A 231 9.10 25.58 8.05
C SER A 231 8.16 25.59 6.85
N GLY A 232 6.85 25.72 7.10
CA GLY A 232 5.83 25.83 6.07
C GLY A 232 5.55 24.54 5.29
N LEU A 233 5.16 24.70 4.02
CA LEU A 233 4.54 23.65 3.18
C LEU A 233 5.44 22.43 2.87
N ALA A 234 6.75 22.52 3.14
CA ALA A 234 7.67 21.39 3.00
C ALA A 234 7.29 20.20 3.90
N SER A 235 6.79 20.49 5.11
CA SER A 235 6.40 19.46 6.08
C SER A 235 5.19 18.64 5.60
N PRO A 236 4.07 19.24 5.17
CA PRO A 236 2.95 18.50 4.57
C PRO A 236 3.34 17.62 3.39
N VAL A 237 4.19 18.11 2.46
CA VAL A 237 4.66 17.31 1.30
C VAL A 237 5.46 16.10 1.76
N TYR A 238 6.32 16.28 2.76
CA TYR A 238 7.09 15.18 3.34
C TYR A 238 6.20 14.16 4.08
N ILE A 239 5.25 14.63 4.89
CA ILE A 239 4.30 13.76 5.62
C ILE A 239 3.50 12.93 4.61
N MET A 240 2.88 13.58 3.62
CA MET A 240 2.07 12.87 2.63
C MET A 240 2.91 11.90 1.78
N SER A 241 4.15 12.26 1.43
CA SER A 241 5.08 11.34 0.77
C SER A 241 5.36 10.11 1.63
N THR A 242 5.52 10.29 2.95
CA THR A 242 5.77 9.19 3.89
C THR A 242 4.54 8.29 4.03
N VAL A 243 3.35 8.88 4.18
CA VAL A 243 2.07 8.17 4.23
C VAL A 243 1.86 7.34 2.96
N MET A 244 2.13 7.91 1.79
CA MET A 244 2.05 7.20 0.51
C MET A 244 3.00 6.00 0.45
N VAL A 245 4.27 6.19 0.83
CA VAL A 245 5.25 5.09 0.84
C VAL A 245 4.80 3.99 1.79
N PHE A 246 4.36 4.33 2.99
CA PHE A 246 3.89 3.36 3.99
C PHE A 246 2.67 2.56 3.48
N VAL A 247 1.65 3.23 2.94
CA VAL A 247 0.42 2.58 2.47
C VAL A 247 0.71 1.66 1.29
N MET A 248 1.48 2.13 0.31
CA MET A 248 1.86 1.31 -0.85
C MET A 248 2.72 0.11 -0.42
N TRP A 249 3.62 0.30 0.55
CA TRP A 249 4.43 -0.78 1.11
C TRP A 249 3.58 -1.83 1.84
N ALA A 250 2.63 -1.41 2.69
CA ALA A 250 1.77 -2.33 3.42
C ALA A 250 0.83 -3.12 2.49
N LEU A 251 0.32 -2.49 1.42
CA LEU A 251 -0.45 -3.18 0.38
C LEU A 251 0.38 -4.25 -0.34
N VAL A 252 1.63 -3.93 -0.70
CA VAL A 252 2.55 -4.89 -1.32
C VAL A 252 2.90 -6.01 -0.34
N ALA A 253 3.09 -5.73 0.95
CA ALA A 253 3.34 -6.76 1.95
C ALA A 253 2.16 -7.73 2.10
N ALA A 254 0.92 -7.23 2.09
CA ALA A 254 -0.24 -8.08 2.26
C ALA A 254 -0.58 -8.87 1.00
N ILE A 255 -0.65 -8.20 -0.14
CA ILE A 255 -1.18 -8.72 -1.40
C ILE A 255 -0.02 -9.14 -2.28
N PRO A 256 -0.05 -10.33 -2.90
CA PRO A 256 1.05 -10.76 -3.73
C PRO A 256 1.29 -9.83 -4.92
N CYS A 257 2.50 -9.24 -4.99
CA CYS A 257 2.84 -8.17 -5.95
C CYS A 257 4.23 -8.31 -6.62
N GLN A 258 4.70 -9.52 -7.00
CA GLN A 258 5.99 -9.74 -7.69
C GLN A 258 7.20 -9.13 -6.97
N GLU A 259 7.58 -9.77 -5.88
CA GLU A 259 8.59 -9.28 -4.96
C GLU A 259 9.92 -10.02 -5.10
N ARG A 260 10.48 -9.97 -6.30
CA ARG A 260 11.67 -10.77 -6.64
C ARG A 260 12.92 -10.47 -5.80
N ASN A 261 12.99 -9.27 -5.24
CA ASN A 261 14.16 -8.79 -4.52
C ASN A 261 13.96 -8.72 -3.00
N GLY A 262 12.81 -9.17 -2.49
CA GLY A 262 12.40 -8.99 -1.10
C GLY A 262 12.00 -7.56 -0.78
N LEU A 263 10.94 -7.40 0.01
CA LEU A 263 10.43 -6.10 0.44
C LEU A 263 11.39 -5.41 1.43
N PRO A 264 11.65 -4.10 1.31
CA PRO A 264 12.39 -3.37 2.34
C PRO A 264 11.62 -3.39 3.67
N THR A 265 12.32 -3.72 4.76
CA THR A 265 11.75 -3.82 6.12
C THR A 265 12.26 -2.74 7.06
N TYR A 266 13.20 -1.91 6.61
CA TYR A 266 13.71 -0.79 7.39
C TYR A 266 13.52 0.50 6.61
N PHE A 267 12.90 1.45 7.29
CA PHE A 267 12.68 2.78 6.78
C PHE A 267 13.07 3.82 7.83
N PRO A 268 13.84 4.86 7.47
CA PRO A 268 14.34 5.86 8.43
C PRO A 268 13.26 6.90 8.77
N TRP A 269 12.12 6.44 9.32
CA TRP A 269 10.98 7.31 9.64
C TRP A 269 11.28 8.17 10.87
N PRO A 270 10.73 9.39 10.94
CA PRO A 270 11.08 10.35 11.98
C PRO A 270 10.37 10.00 13.30
N ARG A 271 10.94 9.05 14.06
CA ARG A 271 10.39 8.52 15.32
C ARG A 271 10.08 9.58 16.38
N GLN A 272 10.71 10.76 16.29
CA GLN A 272 10.53 11.86 17.24
C GLN A 272 9.28 12.71 16.95
N GLN A 273 8.64 12.52 15.79
CA GLN A 273 7.46 13.29 15.40
C GLN A 273 6.19 12.59 15.85
N GLY A 274 5.29 13.32 16.52
CA GLY A 274 4.05 12.77 17.09
C GLY A 274 3.17 12.08 16.05
N TRP A 275 3.04 12.67 14.85
CA TRP A 275 2.24 12.10 13.76
C TRP A 275 2.77 10.77 13.19
N ALA A 276 4.06 10.48 13.39
CA ALA A 276 4.69 9.29 12.82
C ALA A 276 4.68 8.07 13.78
N GLN A 277 4.40 8.27 15.07
CA GLN A 277 4.58 7.23 16.10
C GLN A 277 3.76 5.97 15.82
N SER A 278 2.45 6.11 15.60
CA SER A 278 1.55 4.98 15.33
C SER A 278 1.88 4.26 14.01
N MET A 279 2.28 5.02 12.99
CA MET A 279 2.72 4.47 11.71
C MET A 279 4.04 3.69 11.83
N VAL A 280 4.99 4.17 12.64
CA VAL A 280 6.23 3.44 12.95
C VAL A 280 5.92 2.14 13.69
N ALA A 281 5.02 2.16 14.68
CA ALA A 281 4.61 0.95 15.38
C ALA A 281 3.97 -0.08 14.44
N LEU A 282 3.10 0.35 13.52
CA LEU A 282 2.54 -0.51 12.48
C LEU A 282 3.64 -1.06 11.55
N GLN A 283 4.57 -0.21 11.13
CA GLN A 283 5.69 -0.61 10.28
C GLN A 283 6.56 -1.67 10.95
N GLU A 284 6.85 -1.53 12.24
CA GLU A 284 7.60 -2.51 13.02
C GLU A 284 6.83 -3.84 13.11
N LYS A 285 5.53 -3.83 13.46
CA LYS A 285 4.70 -5.05 13.50
C LYS A 285 4.67 -5.79 12.16
N ILE A 286 4.38 -5.08 11.06
CA ILE A 286 4.32 -5.67 9.71
C ILE A 286 5.70 -6.19 9.29
N SER A 287 6.77 -5.49 9.65
CA SER A 287 8.14 -5.92 9.32
C SER A 287 8.55 -7.19 10.08
N GLU A 288 8.12 -7.36 11.33
CA GLU A 288 8.33 -8.60 12.08
C GLU A 288 7.55 -9.76 11.48
N GLU A 289 6.28 -9.57 11.09
CA GLU A 289 5.52 -10.59 10.36
C GLU A 289 6.17 -10.96 9.02
N TRP A 290 6.72 -9.97 8.31
CA TRP A 290 7.46 -10.19 7.07
C TRP A 290 8.73 -11.03 7.28
N LYS A 291 9.46 -10.81 8.39
CA LYS A 291 10.63 -11.63 8.75
C LYS A 291 10.23 -13.06 9.09
N LYS A 292 9.17 -13.25 9.89
CA LYS A 292 8.64 -14.59 10.23
C LYS A 292 8.23 -15.36 8.97
N LYS A 293 7.64 -14.68 7.98
CA LYS A 293 7.32 -15.23 6.66
C LYS A 293 8.57 -15.63 5.87
N ARG A 294 9.72 -14.99 6.09
CA ARG A 294 10.97 -15.37 5.42
C ARG A 294 11.63 -16.60 6.04
N GLU A 295 11.46 -16.77 7.35
CA GLU A 295 12.06 -17.85 8.13
C GLU A 295 11.33 -19.18 7.95
N LYS A 296 9.99 -19.13 7.87
CA LYS A 296 9.15 -20.28 7.52
C LYS A 296 8.75 -20.13 6.05
N PRO A 297 8.94 -21.12 5.17
CA PRO A 297 8.48 -21.02 3.79
C PRO A 297 6.95 -20.96 3.76
N ARG A 298 6.40 -19.75 3.93
CA ARG A 298 4.98 -19.46 3.76
C ARG A 298 4.80 -19.00 2.33
N LEU A 299 3.92 -19.68 1.62
CA LEU A 299 3.71 -19.53 0.19
C LEU A 299 2.94 -18.23 -0.15
N ALA A 300 2.18 -17.71 0.80
CA ALA A 300 1.31 -16.56 0.63
C ALA A 300 1.94 -15.20 1.00
N GLY A 301 1.37 -14.10 0.52
CA GLY A 301 1.61 -12.75 1.09
C GLY A 301 1.19 -12.66 2.57
N LEU A 302 1.31 -11.48 3.18
CA LEU A 302 0.91 -11.29 4.59
C LEU A 302 -0.60 -11.10 4.80
N LEU A 303 -1.42 -11.18 3.75
CA LEU A 303 -2.88 -11.11 3.90
C LEU A 303 -3.38 -12.22 4.80
N GLU A 304 -4.01 -11.83 5.90
CA GLU A 304 -4.45 -12.70 7.00
C GLU A 304 -5.26 -13.90 6.48
N GLU A 305 -6.27 -13.64 5.65
CA GLU A 305 -7.17 -14.66 5.12
C GLU A 305 -6.43 -15.64 4.22
N THR A 306 -5.42 -15.19 3.46
CA THR A 306 -4.62 -16.10 2.62
C THR A 306 -3.74 -17.01 3.47
N GLN A 307 -3.20 -16.50 4.58
CA GLN A 307 -2.44 -17.33 5.52
C GLN A 307 -3.33 -18.37 6.23
N ARG A 308 -4.59 -18.04 6.52
CA ARG A 308 -5.59 -19.02 6.98
C ARG A 308 -5.86 -20.09 5.91
N LEU A 309 -6.08 -19.70 4.65
CA LEU A 309 -6.27 -20.64 3.55
C LEU A 309 -5.09 -21.61 3.40
N GLU A 310 -3.85 -21.11 3.52
CA GLU A 310 -2.63 -21.93 3.45
C GLU A 310 -2.58 -22.96 4.58
N ARG A 311 -2.78 -22.54 5.83
CA ARG A 311 -2.77 -23.45 7.00
C ARG A 311 -3.87 -24.50 6.93
N LEU A 312 -5.10 -24.09 6.68
CA LEU A 312 -6.25 -24.99 6.61
C LEU A 312 -6.13 -25.93 5.40
N GLY A 313 -5.67 -25.42 4.27
CA GLY A 313 -5.45 -26.21 3.07
C GLY A 313 -4.43 -27.32 3.28
N GLN A 314 -3.29 -27.02 3.93
CA GLN A 314 -2.27 -28.03 4.25
C GLN A 314 -2.82 -29.12 5.19
N SER A 315 -3.50 -28.73 6.27
CA SER A 315 -4.08 -29.71 7.21
C SER A 315 -5.16 -30.60 6.58
N LEU A 316 -6.01 -30.03 5.72
CA LEU A 316 -7.04 -30.78 5.01
C LEU A 316 -6.47 -31.71 3.92
N ILE A 317 -5.31 -31.38 3.34
CA ILE A 317 -4.58 -32.29 2.44
C ILE A 317 -4.07 -33.51 3.23
N GLU A 318 -3.49 -33.31 4.41
CA GLU A 318 -3.01 -34.39 5.28
C GLU A 318 -4.16 -35.32 5.73
N PHE A 319 -5.32 -34.74 6.05
CA PHE A 319 -6.53 -35.52 6.29
C PHE A 319 -6.93 -36.33 5.04
N ALA A 320 -6.96 -35.69 3.87
CA ALA A 320 -7.35 -36.36 2.64
C ALA A 320 -6.38 -37.51 2.23
N GLU A 321 -5.14 -37.47 2.70
CA GLU A 321 -4.13 -38.52 2.52
C GLU A 321 -4.28 -39.70 3.47
N SER A 322 -4.66 -39.42 4.72
CA SER A 322 -4.88 -40.43 5.75
C SER A 322 -6.28 -41.06 5.69
N PHE A 323 -7.20 -40.52 4.89
CA PHE A 323 -8.58 -41.00 4.76
C PHE A 323 -8.64 -42.44 4.21
N GLN A 324 -9.18 -43.35 5.03
CA GLN A 324 -9.52 -44.73 4.65
C GLN A 324 -11.00 -44.98 4.87
N PHE A 325 -11.67 -45.61 3.89
CA PHE A 325 -13.07 -45.98 3.97
C PHE A 325 -13.22 -47.46 4.36
N PRO A 326 -14.11 -47.85 5.30
CA PRO A 326 -15.05 -47.02 6.08
C PRO A 326 -14.37 -46.29 7.24
N THR A 327 -14.77 -45.05 7.48
CA THR A 327 -14.10 -44.10 8.39
C THR A 327 -14.20 -44.53 9.86
N GLY A 328 -13.07 -44.66 10.55
CA GLY A 328 -13.05 -44.63 12.02
C GLY A 328 -13.47 -43.25 12.51
N ALA A 329 -14.21 -43.17 13.62
CA ALA A 329 -14.81 -41.92 14.11
C ALA A 329 -13.79 -40.87 14.61
N GLU A 330 -12.50 -41.20 14.66
CA GLU A 330 -11.44 -40.31 15.16
C GLU A 330 -11.06 -39.26 14.10
N GLY A 331 -11.10 -37.98 14.48
CA GLY A 331 -10.64 -36.85 13.65
C GLY A 331 -11.70 -36.21 12.74
N PHE A 332 -12.88 -36.81 12.57
CA PHE A 332 -13.92 -36.24 11.71
C PHE A 332 -14.49 -34.92 12.24
N GLU A 333 -14.60 -34.78 13.56
CA GLU A 333 -15.08 -33.55 14.21
C GLU A 333 -14.10 -32.38 13.97
N GLU A 334 -12.79 -32.64 14.05
CA GLU A 334 -11.75 -31.65 13.78
C GLU A 334 -11.79 -31.18 12.32
N VAL A 335 -11.91 -32.10 11.36
CA VAL A 335 -12.04 -31.77 9.94
C VAL A 335 -13.28 -30.94 9.67
N VAL A 336 -14.39 -31.23 10.36
CA VAL A 336 -15.62 -30.44 10.22
C VAL A 336 -15.43 -29.03 10.72
N ALA A 337 -14.73 -28.85 11.84
CA ALA A 337 -14.37 -27.53 12.36
C ALA A 337 -13.45 -26.77 11.37
N GLN A 338 -12.43 -27.44 10.83
CA GLN A 338 -11.50 -26.86 9.86
C GLN A 338 -12.20 -26.45 8.54
N VAL A 339 -13.13 -27.27 8.05
CA VAL A 339 -13.92 -26.96 6.85
C VAL A 339 -14.86 -25.77 7.11
N ALA A 340 -15.45 -25.69 8.31
CA ALA A 340 -16.26 -24.54 8.69
C ALA A 340 -15.43 -23.25 8.79
N GLU A 341 -14.23 -23.31 9.37
CA GLU A 341 -13.30 -22.17 9.41
C GLU A 341 -12.86 -21.75 8.00
N LEU A 342 -12.61 -22.72 7.10
CA LEU A 342 -12.27 -22.47 5.70
C LEU A 342 -13.42 -21.79 4.95
N ALA A 343 -14.65 -22.24 5.18
CA ALA A 343 -15.86 -21.65 4.61
C ALA A 343 -16.09 -20.21 5.09
N GLU A 344 -15.91 -19.95 6.38
CA GLU A 344 -16.00 -18.61 6.96
C GLU A 344 -14.95 -17.67 6.36
N THR A 345 -13.71 -18.16 6.20
CA THR A 345 -12.62 -17.40 5.57
C THR A 345 -12.97 -17.06 4.12
N CYS A 346 -13.47 -18.03 3.34
CA CYS A 346 -13.90 -17.78 1.96
C CYS A 346 -15.01 -16.72 1.88
N LYS A 347 -16.00 -16.79 2.78
CA LYS A 347 -17.08 -15.80 2.87
C LYS A 347 -16.56 -14.39 3.17
N LYS A 348 -15.67 -14.25 4.15
CA LYS A 348 -15.03 -12.96 4.49
C LYS A 348 -14.28 -12.37 3.29
N MET A 349 -13.57 -13.22 2.55
CA MET A 349 -12.88 -12.82 1.31
C MET A 349 -13.87 -12.41 0.21
N GLU A 350 -14.95 -13.14 0.01
CA GLU A 350 -16.00 -12.81 -0.97
C GLU A 350 -16.59 -11.42 -0.73
N GLU A 351 -16.95 -11.14 0.52
CA GLU A 351 -17.57 -9.88 0.95
C GLU A 351 -16.56 -8.71 0.91
N GLY A 352 -15.29 -8.96 1.21
CA GLY A 352 -14.28 -7.92 1.40
C GLY A 352 -13.43 -7.56 0.18
N LEU A 353 -13.09 -8.54 -0.69
CA LEU A 353 -12.11 -8.34 -1.78
C LEU A 353 -12.62 -7.40 -2.88
N VAL A 354 -13.91 -7.46 -3.22
CA VAL A 354 -14.49 -6.56 -4.23
C VAL A 354 -14.47 -5.10 -3.76
N PRO A 355 -14.96 -4.76 -2.55
CA PRO A 355 -14.81 -3.40 -1.99
C PRO A 355 -13.36 -2.93 -1.92
N LEU A 356 -12.43 -3.80 -1.47
CA LEU A 356 -11.01 -3.45 -1.42
C LEU A 356 -10.46 -3.10 -2.80
N GLN A 357 -10.79 -3.88 -3.83
CA GLN A 357 -10.38 -3.61 -5.21
C GLN A 357 -10.94 -2.28 -5.73
N GLN A 358 -12.18 -1.94 -5.35
CA GLN A 358 -12.80 -0.65 -5.71
C GLN A 358 -12.08 0.52 -5.03
N GLN A 359 -11.77 0.41 -3.74
CA GLN A 359 -11.01 1.42 -2.99
C GLN A 359 -9.60 1.62 -3.56
N ILE A 360 -8.90 0.55 -3.97
CA ILE A 360 -7.60 0.68 -4.65
C ILE A 360 -7.72 1.43 -5.99
N ARG A 361 -8.79 1.18 -6.76
CA ARG A 361 -9.07 1.95 -7.98
C ARG A 361 -9.41 3.41 -7.68
N GLU A 362 -10.13 3.67 -6.59
CA GLU A 362 -10.40 5.03 -6.13
C GLU A 362 -9.09 5.76 -5.77
N VAL A 363 -8.16 5.12 -5.06
CA VAL A 363 -6.82 5.65 -4.82
C VAL A 363 -6.10 5.99 -6.12
N PHE A 364 -6.12 5.08 -7.10
CA PHE A 364 -5.52 5.32 -8.41
C PHE A 364 -6.10 6.58 -9.08
N HIS A 365 -7.44 6.68 -9.15
CA HIS A 365 -8.09 7.83 -9.78
C HIS A 365 -7.88 9.13 -9.02
N THR A 366 -7.91 9.09 -7.69
CA THR A 366 -7.64 10.23 -6.83
C THR A 366 -6.21 10.73 -7.04
N LEU A 367 -5.22 9.84 -7.08
CA LEU A 367 -3.83 10.20 -7.36
C LEU A 367 -3.63 10.83 -8.75
N VAL A 368 -4.28 10.28 -9.79
CA VAL A 368 -4.28 10.87 -11.14
C VAL A 368 -4.85 12.29 -11.13
N ARG A 369 -5.96 12.49 -10.40
CA ARG A 369 -6.59 13.81 -10.25
C ARG A 369 -5.68 14.78 -9.48
N SER A 370 -5.20 14.40 -8.31
CA SER A 370 -4.29 15.18 -7.45
C SER A 370 -3.03 15.59 -8.21
N ARG A 371 -2.42 14.68 -8.99
CA ARG A 371 -1.28 14.98 -9.86
C ARG A 371 -1.62 16.04 -10.92
N THR A 372 -2.77 15.90 -11.60
CA THR A 372 -3.19 16.87 -12.63
C THR A 372 -3.42 18.25 -12.02
N GLU A 373 -4.05 18.34 -10.85
CA GLU A 373 -4.28 19.58 -10.12
C GLU A 373 -2.96 20.27 -9.73
N ILE A 374 -2.02 19.53 -9.12
CA ILE A 374 -0.72 20.07 -8.72
C ILE A 374 0.09 20.55 -9.93
N LEU A 375 0.09 19.79 -11.03
CA LEU A 375 0.75 20.20 -12.28
C LEU A 375 0.13 21.48 -12.86
N HIS A 376 -1.19 21.65 -12.75
CA HIS A 376 -1.85 22.87 -13.18
C HIS A 376 -1.41 24.09 -12.36
N VAL A 377 -1.31 23.95 -11.03
CA VAL A 377 -0.81 25.03 -10.15
C VAL A 377 0.65 25.36 -10.46
N LEU A 378 1.50 24.36 -10.72
CA LEU A 378 2.90 24.56 -11.12
C LEU A 378 3.01 25.37 -12.43
N ASP A 379 2.18 25.06 -13.43
CA ASP A 379 2.14 25.81 -14.70
C ASP A 379 1.69 27.26 -14.49
N GLN A 380 0.70 27.50 -13.62
CA GLN A 380 0.30 28.85 -13.25
C GLN A 380 1.41 29.61 -12.52
N GLY A 381 2.09 28.99 -11.55
CA GLY A 381 3.21 29.58 -10.82
C GLY A 381 4.38 29.96 -11.74
N GLY A 382 4.68 29.11 -12.73
CA GLY A 382 5.68 29.39 -13.77
C GLY A 382 5.34 30.60 -14.65
N LYS A 383 4.06 30.76 -15.02
CA LYS A 383 3.57 31.90 -15.82
C LYS A 383 3.59 33.22 -15.05
N VAL A 384 3.32 33.19 -13.74
CA VAL A 384 3.33 34.39 -12.87
C VAL A 384 4.76 34.86 -12.55
N SER A 385 5.74 33.94 -12.56
CA SER A 385 7.16 34.24 -12.29
C SER A 385 7.93 34.77 -13.51
N ALA A 386 7.37 34.67 -14.73
CA ALA A 386 7.99 35.22 -15.93
C ALA A 386 7.89 36.76 -15.95
N PRO A 387 8.99 37.50 -16.18
CA PRO A 387 8.91 38.96 -16.25
C PRO A 387 8.01 39.36 -17.44
N PRO A 388 7.18 40.40 -17.29
CA PRO A 388 6.40 40.91 -18.41
C PRO A 388 7.39 41.41 -19.48
N MET A 389 7.22 40.92 -20.71
CA MET A 389 7.99 41.39 -21.88
C MET A 389 7.73 42.85 -22.18
#